data_AF-R0KWB7-F1
#
_entry.id   AF-R0KWB7-F1
#
_cell.length_a   1.000
_cell.length_b   1.000
_cell.length_c   1.000
_cell.angle_alpha   90.00
_cell.angle_beta   90.00
_cell.angle_gamma   90.00
#
_symmetry.space_group_name_H-M   'P 1'
#
loop_
_entity.id
_entity.type
_entity.pdbx_description
1 polymer ?
#
loop_
_entity_poly.entity_id
_entity_poly.type
_entity_poly.pdbx_seq_one_letter_code
_entity_poly.pdbx_strand_id
1 'polypeptide(L)'
;MGESSSSESIELGINLKEFSKKRQVRLGSRKQTTTLKRDDDSNVFPLELEYMALLNKAMETLKKDRDPHSTNRVKLPLEVKREGRKTLVNVLELANVLNRSPDHLVSYITTELVTTGSVNKDGKLLLKGTYIRSEVQEVIRRYIEHFVVCKICDAC
;
A
#
# COMPACT_ATOMS: atom_id res chain seq x y z
N MET A 1 -57.97 -4.49 -13.49
CA MET A 1 -58.03 -5.69 -14.34
C MET A 1 -56.62 -5.83 -14.90
N GLY A 2 -55.80 -6.74 -14.40
CA GLY A 2 -55.81 -8.16 -14.81
C GLY A 2 -55.23 -8.22 -16.23
N GLU A 3 -54.13 -8.90 -16.54
CA GLU A 3 -53.68 -10.19 -16.05
C GLU A 3 -52.16 -10.36 -16.21
N SER A 4 -51.58 -11.01 -15.22
CA SER A 4 -50.30 -11.72 -15.24
C SER A 4 -50.50 -13.16 -15.72
N SER A 5 -49.67 -13.63 -16.64
CA SER A 5 -49.24 -15.04 -16.81
C SER A 5 -48.20 -15.02 -17.94
N SER A 6 -47.05 -15.67 -17.88
CA SER A 6 -46.90 -17.11 -17.62
C SER A 6 -45.43 -17.47 -17.43
N SER A 7 -45.10 -18.13 -16.32
CA SER A 7 -44.05 -19.15 -16.32
C SER A 7 -44.66 -20.42 -15.74
N GLU A 8 -45.00 -21.34 -16.63
CA GLU A 8 -45.44 -22.69 -16.31
C GLU A 8 -44.39 -23.39 -15.43
N SER A 9 -44.85 -24.00 -14.34
CA SER A 9 -44.06 -24.90 -13.50
C SER A 9 -44.51 -26.32 -13.78
N ILE A 10 -43.56 -27.19 -14.16
CA ILE A 10 -43.81 -28.61 -14.45
C ILE A 10 -43.97 -29.37 -13.14
N GLU A 11 -45.07 -30.12 -13.01
CA GLU A 11 -45.41 -30.89 -11.82
C GLU A 11 -44.66 -32.24 -11.80
N LEU A 12 -43.74 -32.42 -10.84
CA LEU A 12 -43.05 -33.69 -10.65
C LEU A 12 -43.88 -34.59 -9.72
N GLY A 13 -44.51 -35.61 -10.32
CA GLY A 13 -45.32 -36.62 -9.65
C GLY A 13 -44.51 -37.55 -8.74
N ILE A 14 -44.44 -37.21 -7.44
CA ILE A 14 -43.85 -38.07 -6.40
C ILE A 14 -44.91 -38.34 -5.33
N ASN A 15 -45.35 -39.59 -5.21
CA ASN A 15 -46.41 -39.97 -4.27
C ASN A 15 -45.85 -40.15 -2.83
N LEU A 16 -46.08 -39.16 -1.98
CA LEU A 16 -45.59 -39.11 -0.59
C LEU A 16 -46.03 -40.29 0.30
N LYS A 17 -47.11 -41.00 -0.06
CA LYS A 17 -47.68 -42.06 0.80
C LYS A 17 -46.86 -43.36 0.77
N GLU A 18 -46.15 -43.65 -0.33
CA GLU A 18 -45.32 -44.86 -0.45
C GLU A 18 -44.02 -44.76 0.37
N PHE A 19 -43.41 -43.56 0.41
CA PHE A 19 -42.20 -43.32 1.20
C PHE A 19 -42.44 -43.46 2.71
N SER A 20 -43.65 -43.13 3.17
CA SER A 20 -44.02 -43.21 4.60
C SER A 20 -44.06 -44.65 5.11
N LYS A 21 -44.63 -45.59 4.34
CA LYS A 21 -44.69 -47.02 4.73
C LYS A 21 -43.31 -47.67 4.81
N LYS A 22 -42.39 -47.33 3.89
CA LYS A 22 -41.00 -47.81 3.89
C LYS A 22 -40.18 -47.30 5.08
N ARG A 23 -40.55 -46.13 5.64
CA ARG A 23 -39.86 -45.51 6.79
C ARG A 23 -40.23 -46.18 8.11
N GLN A 24 -41.50 -46.60 8.30
CA GLN A 24 -41.94 -47.24 9.55
C GLN A 24 -41.28 -48.61 9.79
N VAL A 25 -40.99 -49.38 8.74
CA VAL A 25 -40.33 -50.70 8.87
C VAL A 25 -38.88 -50.58 9.36
N ARG A 26 -38.20 -49.46 9.10
CA ARG A 26 -36.79 -49.23 9.50
C ARG A 26 -36.60 -48.71 10.93
N LEU A 27 -37.67 -48.29 11.60
CA LEU A 27 -37.62 -47.69 12.95
C LEU A 27 -37.69 -48.71 14.11
N GLY A 28 -37.87 -50.00 13.83
CA GLY A 28 -38.01 -51.05 14.85
C GLY A 28 -36.71 -51.57 15.48
N SER A 29 -35.52 -51.19 14.99
CA SER A 29 -34.24 -51.73 15.48
C SER A 29 -33.39 -50.64 16.12
N ARG A 30 -33.82 -50.15 17.28
CA ARG A 30 -33.07 -49.22 18.14
C ARG A 30 -31.94 -49.96 18.87
N LYS A 31 -30.70 -49.85 18.39
CA LYS A 31 -29.51 -49.98 19.25
C LYS A 31 -29.10 -48.58 19.70
N GLN A 32 -28.89 -48.42 21.01
CA GLN A 32 -28.49 -47.17 21.64
C GLN A 32 -27.05 -46.82 21.26
N THR A 33 -26.81 -45.61 20.77
CA THR A 33 -25.49 -44.97 20.78
C THR A 33 -25.66 -43.46 20.94
N THR A 34 -25.23 -42.98 22.12
CA THR A 34 -24.59 -41.70 22.43
C THR A 34 -25.18 -40.41 21.88
N THR A 35 -25.57 -39.55 22.83
CA THR A 35 -25.85 -38.12 22.69
C THR A 35 -24.93 -37.39 21.70
N LEU A 36 -25.49 -36.89 20.60
CA LEU A 36 -24.91 -35.80 19.83
C LEU A 36 -25.75 -34.55 20.07
N LYS A 37 -25.11 -33.53 20.65
CA LYS A 37 -25.64 -32.18 20.79
C LYS A 37 -25.89 -31.62 19.39
N ARG A 38 -26.95 -30.83 19.27
CA ARG A 38 -27.27 -30.09 18.05
C ARG A 38 -26.50 -28.79 18.14
N ASP A 39 -25.44 -28.66 17.34
CA ASP A 39 -24.74 -27.39 17.16
C ASP A 39 -25.33 -26.71 15.92
N ASP A 40 -25.93 -25.55 16.17
CA ASP A 40 -26.56 -24.65 15.21
C ASP A 40 -25.45 -23.86 14.48
N ASP A 41 -24.70 -24.56 13.63
CA ASP A 41 -23.53 -24.00 12.96
C ASP A 41 -23.92 -23.28 11.66
N SER A 42 -24.59 -22.13 11.78
CA SER A 42 -24.60 -21.15 10.70
C SER A 42 -23.42 -20.18 10.87
N ASN A 43 -22.30 -20.50 10.23
CA ASN A 43 -21.08 -19.68 10.07
C ASN A 43 -20.20 -19.45 11.31
N VAL A 44 -19.63 -20.52 11.88
CA VAL A 44 -18.45 -20.39 12.75
C VAL A 44 -17.20 -20.50 11.88
N PHE A 45 -16.65 -19.36 11.46
CA PHE A 45 -15.30 -19.34 10.89
C PHE A 45 -14.31 -19.85 11.95
N PRO A 46 -13.30 -20.65 11.57
CA PRO A 46 -12.21 -21.03 12.47
C PRO A 46 -11.64 -19.82 13.22
N LEU A 47 -11.31 -19.96 14.51
CA LEU A 47 -10.76 -18.85 15.34
C LEU A 47 -9.53 -18.18 14.71
N GLU A 48 -8.75 -18.91 13.92
CA GLU A 48 -7.57 -18.43 13.21
C GLU A 48 -7.89 -17.41 12.10
N LEU A 49 -9.15 -17.37 11.65
CA LEU A 49 -9.65 -16.45 10.63
C LEU A 49 -10.51 -15.33 11.24
N GLU A 50 -10.58 -15.24 12.57
CA GLU A 50 -11.23 -14.12 13.24
C GLU A 50 -10.48 -12.81 12.91
N TYR A 51 -11.22 -11.74 12.64
CA TYR A 51 -10.68 -10.44 12.22
C TYR A 51 -9.53 -9.98 13.13
N MET A 52 -9.68 -10.14 14.44
CA MET A 52 -8.67 -9.71 15.42
C MET A 52 -7.38 -10.52 15.31
N ALA A 53 -7.46 -11.84 15.07
CA ALA A 53 -6.29 -12.69 14.88
C ALA A 53 -5.52 -12.30 13.60
N LEU A 54 -6.24 -12.06 12.51
CA LEU A 54 -5.66 -11.61 11.24
C LEU A 54 -5.03 -10.20 11.35
N LEU A 55 -5.70 -9.28 12.04
CA LEU A 55 -5.19 -7.93 12.30
C LEU A 55 -3.90 -7.96 13.11
N ASN A 56 -3.85 -8.75 14.18
CA ASN A 56 -2.67 -8.89 15.03
C ASN A 56 -1.47 -9.42 14.23
N LYS A 57 -1.69 -10.45 13.41
CA LYS A 57 -0.66 -11.00 12.52
C LYS A 57 -0.15 -9.98 11.51
N ALA A 58 -1.05 -9.19 10.91
CA ALA A 58 -0.67 -8.12 9.98
C ALA A 58 0.16 -7.03 10.67
N MET A 59 -0.25 -6.60 11.86
CA MET A 59 0.50 -5.60 12.64
C MET A 59 1.87 -6.11 13.08
N GLU A 60 1.98 -7.38 13.47
CA GLU A 60 3.26 -7.99 13.85
C GLU A 60 4.22 -8.06 12.66
N THR A 61 3.71 -8.41 11.47
CA THR A 61 4.48 -8.41 10.22
C THR A 61 5.03 -7.01 9.92
N LEU A 62 4.18 -5.98 10.00
CA LEU A 62 4.58 -4.59 9.74
C LEU A 62 5.59 -4.04 10.76
N LYS A 63 5.54 -4.50 12.02
CA LYS A 63 6.50 -4.10 13.07
C LYS A 63 7.88 -4.71 12.86
N LYS A 64 7.97 -5.91 12.28
CA LYS A 64 9.24 -6.60 12.04
C LYS A 64 10.12 -5.87 11.03
N ASP A 65 9.51 -5.26 10.02
CA ASP A 65 10.22 -4.58 8.93
C ASP A 65 10.52 -3.11 9.24
N ARG A 66 9.98 -2.56 10.34
CA ARG A 66 10.12 -1.14 10.68
C ARG A 66 11.05 -0.96 11.88
N ASP A 67 12.25 -0.43 11.63
CA ASP A 67 13.15 -0.01 12.71
C ASP A 67 12.53 1.16 13.51
N PRO A 68 12.27 1.01 14.83
CA PRO A 68 11.63 2.06 15.63
C PRO A 68 12.52 3.29 15.84
N HIS A 69 13.83 3.17 15.58
CA HIS A 69 14.81 4.24 15.72
C HIS A 69 15.27 4.85 14.38
N SER A 70 14.74 4.36 13.25
CA SER A 70 14.95 5.03 11.96
C SER A 70 14.07 6.27 11.92
N THR A 71 14.49 7.33 12.61
CA THR A 71 14.01 8.66 12.27
C THR A 71 14.41 8.85 10.81
N ASN A 72 13.44 8.95 9.88
CA ASN A 72 13.62 9.20 8.44
C ASN A 72 14.27 10.58 8.16
N ARG A 73 15.30 10.95 8.92
CA ARG A 73 16.14 12.12 8.73
C ARG A 73 17.27 11.69 7.81
N VAL A 74 16.94 11.59 6.52
CA VAL A 74 17.94 11.41 5.47
C VAL A 74 18.94 12.57 5.60
N LYS A 75 20.17 12.26 6.03
CA LYS A 75 21.25 13.25 6.09
C LYS A 75 21.66 13.54 4.65
N LEU A 76 21.17 14.64 4.11
CA LEU A 76 21.45 15.06 2.75
C LEU A 76 22.85 15.71 2.67
N PRO A 77 23.82 15.15 1.93
CA PRO A 77 25.14 15.74 1.76
C PRO A 77 25.08 16.92 0.79
N LEU A 78 24.51 18.05 1.25
CA LEU A 78 24.43 19.26 0.43
C LEU A 78 25.74 20.04 0.49
N GLU A 79 26.54 19.90 -0.56
CA GLU A 79 27.73 20.72 -0.81
C GLU A 79 27.44 21.82 -1.84
N VAL A 80 27.61 23.08 -1.42
CA VAL A 80 27.49 24.27 -2.28
C VAL A 80 28.80 25.04 -2.19
N LYS A 81 29.53 25.14 -3.30
CA LYS A 81 30.79 25.90 -3.40
C LYS A 81 30.58 27.11 -4.30
N ARG A 82 31.02 28.29 -3.86
CA ARG A 82 30.98 29.50 -4.69
C ARG A 82 32.36 29.73 -5.30
N GLU A 83 32.41 29.83 -6.62
CA GLU A 83 33.62 30.11 -7.38
C GLU A 83 33.41 31.40 -8.18
N GLY A 84 33.73 32.53 -7.54
CA GLY A 84 33.54 33.86 -8.14
C GLY A 84 32.07 34.13 -8.47
N ARG A 85 31.72 34.21 -9.76
CA ARG A 85 30.36 34.45 -10.27
C ARG A 85 29.58 33.16 -10.60
N LYS A 86 30.11 32.00 -10.23
CA LYS A 86 29.50 30.69 -10.49
C LYS A 86 29.30 29.96 -9.18
N THR A 87 28.25 29.14 -9.11
CA THR A 87 27.96 28.30 -7.94
C THR A 87 27.97 26.83 -8.37
N LEU A 88 28.70 26.00 -7.64
CA LEU A 88 28.80 24.56 -7.83
C LEU A 88 27.96 23.83 -6.79
N VAL A 89 27.13 22.88 -7.23
CA VAL A 89 26.28 22.04 -6.37
C VAL A 89 26.48 20.57 -6.72
N ASN A 90 26.56 19.70 -5.72
CA ASN A 90 26.76 18.26 -5.94
C ASN A 90 25.47 17.51 -6.29
N VAL A 91 25.04 17.58 -7.55
CA VAL A 91 23.71 17.07 -7.94
C VAL A 91 23.66 15.55 -8.10
N LEU A 92 24.71 14.89 -8.58
CA LEU A 92 24.72 13.43 -8.70
C LEU A 92 24.57 12.72 -7.35
N GLU A 93 25.31 13.15 -6.32
CA GLU A 93 25.20 12.56 -4.99
C GLU A 93 23.82 12.79 -4.37
N LEU A 94 23.26 13.99 -4.53
CA LEU A 94 21.91 14.30 -4.08
C LEU A 94 20.87 13.42 -4.76
N ALA A 95 20.99 13.24 -6.08
CA ALA A 95 20.09 12.41 -6.86
C ALA A 95 20.15 10.93 -6.41
N ASN A 96 21.35 10.42 -6.11
CA ASN A 96 21.55 9.07 -5.61
C ASN A 96 20.94 8.87 -4.21
N VAL A 97 21.14 9.82 -3.29
CA VAL A 97 20.55 9.75 -1.94
C VAL A 97 19.02 9.82 -1.99
N LEU A 98 18.47 10.58 -2.92
CA LEU A 98 17.02 10.73 -3.11
C LEU A 98 16.41 9.67 -4.04
N ASN A 99 17.20 8.70 -4.53
CA ASN A 99 16.78 7.70 -5.52
C ASN A 99 16.04 8.30 -6.73
N ARG A 100 16.57 9.40 -7.28
CA ARG A 100 16.00 10.08 -8.45
C ARG A 100 17.00 10.31 -9.57
N SER A 101 16.48 10.50 -10.78
CA SER A 101 17.30 10.86 -11.95
C SER A 101 17.90 12.26 -11.78
N PRO A 102 19.19 12.46 -12.08
CA PRO A 102 19.84 13.76 -11.92
C PRO A 102 19.26 14.83 -12.85
N ASP A 103 18.82 14.47 -14.05
CA ASP A 103 18.29 15.41 -15.04
C ASP A 103 17.02 16.14 -14.56
N HIS A 104 16.15 15.43 -13.85
CA HIS A 104 14.95 16.01 -13.24
C HIS A 104 15.32 17.01 -12.14
N LEU A 105 16.30 16.65 -11.29
CA LEU A 105 16.78 17.52 -10.23
C LEU A 105 17.46 18.79 -10.78
N VAL A 106 18.27 18.65 -11.82
CA VAL A 106 18.90 19.79 -12.53
C VAL A 106 17.84 20.71 -13.09
N SER A 107 16.88 20.15 -13.84
CA SER A 107 15.79 20.93 -14.46
C SER A 107 15.03 21.73 -13.40
N TYR A 108 14.63 21.06 -12.31
CA TYR A 108 13.92 21.71 -11.21
C TYR A 108 14.71 22.86 -10.57
N ILE A 109 15.99 22.64 -10.22
CA ILE A 109 16.84 23.67 -9.60
C ILE A 109 17.02 24.87 -10.56
N THR A 110 17.25 24.61 -11.85
CA THR A 110 17.41 25.68 -12.84
C THR A 110 16.15 26.51 -13.03
N THR A 111 14.96 25.87 -12.98
CA THR A 111 13.68 26.56 -13.09
C THR A 111 13.37 27.38 -11.84
N GLU A 112 13.55 26.82 -10.64
CA GLU A 112 13.27 27.52 -9.37
C GLU A 112 14.19 28.72 -9.11
N LEU A 113 15.49 28.58 -9.44
CA LEU A 113 16.45 29.67 -9.30
C LEU A 113 16.49 30.62 -10.52
N VAL A 114 15.64 30.37 -11.52
CA VAL A 114 15.55 31.12 -12.78
C VAL A 114 16.94 31.32 -13.40
N THR A 115 17.66 30.22 -13.60
CA THR A 115 19.03 30.23 -14.08
C THR A 115 19.27 29.14 -15.10
N THR A 116 20.40 29.24 -15.81
CA THR A 116 20.89 28.19 -16.68
C THR A 116 22.09 27.54 -16.03
N GLY A 117 22.14 26.21 -16.04
CA GLY A 117 23.27 25.46 -15.51
C GLY A 117 23.64 24.27 -16.38
N SER A 118 24.88 23.81 -16.24
CA SER A 118 25.40 22.62 -16.93
C SER A 118 26.06 21.68 -15.93
N VAL A 119 25.94 20.38 -16.16
CA VAL A 119 26.61 19.37 -15.33
C VAL A 119 28.06 19.22 -15.81
N ASN A 120 29.00 19.31 -14.88
CA ASN A 120 30.43 19.08 -15.13
C ASN A 120 30.73 17.58 -15.26
N LYS A 121 31.94 17.24 -15.73
CA LYS A 121 32.42 15.86 -15.80
C LYS A 121 32.45 15.16 -14.44
N ASP A 122 32.66 15.93 -13.37
CA ASP A 122 32.66 15.43 -11.98
C ASP A 122 31.26 15.27 -11.38
N GLY A 123 30.18 15.46 -12.17
CA GLY A 123 28.81 15.31 -11.69
C GLY A 123 28.25 16.47 -10.88
N LYS A 124 28.96 17.60 -10.83
CA LYS A 124 28.53 18.82 -10.15
C LYS A 124 27.78 19.74 -11.11
N LEU A 125 26.67 20.31 -10.67
CA LEU A 125 25.92 21.32 -11.41
C LEU A 125 26.59 22.68 -11.27
N LEU A 126 26.96 23.28 -12.40
CA LEU A 126 27.49 24.62 -12.49
C LEU A 126 26.36 25.60 -12.81
N LEU A 127 26.01 26.44 -11.85
CA LEU A 127 25.01 27.49 -11.99
C LEU A 127 25.67 28.83 -12.35
N LYS A 128 25.06 29.59 -13.26
CA LYS A 128 25.46 30.97 -13.54
C LYS A 128 24.87 31.87 -12.45
N GLY A 129 25.73 32.52 -11.66
CA GLY A 129 25.33 33.37 -10.54
C GLY A 129 25.90 32.90 -9.21
N THR A 130 25.72 33.76 -8.21
CA THR A 130 26.15 33.52 -6.83
C THR A 130 24.94 33.23 -5.96
N TYR A 131 24.81 31.99 -5.53
CA TYR A 131 23.70 31.56 -4.68
C TYR A 131 24.17 31.23 -3.28
N ILE A 132 23.34 31.55 -2.29
CA ILE A 132 23.63 31.22 -0.90
C ILE A 132 23.29 29.75 -0.66
N ARG A 133 24.04 29.06 0.23
CA ARG A 133 23.76 27.67 0.57
C ARG A 133 22.32 27.49 1.08
N SER A 134 21.81 28.46 1.83
CA SER A 134 20.43 28.47 2.33
C SER A 134 19.38 28.51 1.21
N GLU A 135 19.62 29.28 0.15
CA GLU A 135 18.68 29.40 -0.98
C GLU A 135 18.61 28.07 -1.75
N VAL A 136 19.77 27.48 -2.05
CA VAL A 136 19.84 26.18 -2.72
C VAL A 136 19.20 25.09 -1.85
N GLN A 137 19.44 25.14 -0.53
CA GLN A 137 18.83 24.21 0.42
C GLN A 137 17.30 24.32 0.46
N GLU A 138 16.76 25.53 0.41
CA GLU A 138 15.31 25.77 0.43
C GLU A 138 14.64 25.23 -0.84
N VAL A 139 15.26 25.44 -2.01
CA VAL A 139 14.79 24.86 -3.27
C VAL A 139 14.75 23.34 -3.20
N ILE A 140 15.83 22.71 -2.71
CA ILE A 140 15.89 21.26 -2.58
C ILE A 140 14.88 20.74 -1.54
N ARG A 141 14.65 21.47 -0.45
CA ARG A 141 13.64 21.10 0.54
C ARG A 141 12.24 21.07 -0.09
N ARG A 142 11.90 22.10 -0.87
CA ARG A 142 10.63 22.15 -1.62
C ARG A 142 10.52 21.01 -2.63
N TYR A 143 11.62 20.66 -3.32
CA TYR A 143 11.66 19.50 -4.22
C TYR A 143 11.29 18.19 -3.49
N ILE A 144 11.89 17.96 -2.32
CA ILE A 144 11.66 16.74 -1.53
C ILE A 144 10.18 16.62 -1.15
N GLU A 145 9.58 17.71 -0.66
CA GLU A 145 8.18 17.74 -0.24
C GLU A 145 7.19 17.51 -1.39
N HIS A 146 7.51 17.95 -2.62
CA HIS A 146 6.60 17.88 -3.76
C HIS A 146 6.77 16.62 -4.61
N PHE A 147 7.99 16.10 -4.74
CA PHE A 147 8.34 15.09 -5.74
C PHE A 147 8.95 13.81 -5.18
N VAL A 148 9.40 13.82 -3.92
CA VAL A 148 10.08 12.67 -3.31
C VAL A 148 9.22 12.07 -2.19
N VAL A 149 8.65 12.90 -1.31
CA VAL A 149 7.77 12.44 -0.23
C VAL A 149 6.35 12.25 -0.76
N CYS A 150 5.79 11.07 -0.52
CA CYS A 150 4.38 10.82 -0.81
C CYS A 150 3.48 11.50 0.23
N LYS A 151 2.52 12.31 -0.22
CA LYS A 151 1.57 13.05 0.64
C LYS A 151 0.59 12.18 1.43
N ILE A 152 0.57 10.86 1.19
CA ILE A 152 -0.36 9.92 1.82
C ILE A 152 0.34 9.04 2.87
N CYS A 153 1.59 8.63 2.61
CA CYS A 153 2.31 7.69 3.46
C CYS A 153 3.56 8.25 4.14
N ASP A 154 3.92 9.53 3.89
CA ASP A 154 5.09 10.22 4.47
C ASP A 154 6.42 9.44 4.36
N ALA A 155 6.51 8.56 3.36
CA ALA A 155 7.67 7.74 3.06
C ALA A 155 8.26 8.12 1.69
N CYS A 156 9.58 7.99 1.57
CA CYS A 156 10.39 8.13 0.36
C CYS A 156 10.94 6.77 -0.07
#